data_AF-A0A538JW99-F1
#
_entry.id   AF-A0A538JW99-F1
#
_cell.length_a   1.000
_cell.length_b   1.000
_cell.length_c   1.000
_cell.angle_alpha   90.00
_cell.angle_beta   90.00
_cell.angle_gamma   90.00
#
_symmetry.space_group_name_H-M   'P 1'
#
loop_
_entity.id
_entity.type
_entity.pdbx_description
1 polymer ?
#
loop_
_entity_poly.entity_id
_entity_poly.type
_entity_poly.pdbx_seq_one_letter_code
_entity_poly.pdbx_strand_id
1 'polypeptide(L)'
;MTTNIDPIENADGTVSFFFTFKGLEQQLKLPNGPVLARDVGPITFTLTFDASGDVVSFTISGEKGPHPLTDGGGYCNILVPALS
;
A
#
# COMPACT_ATOMS: atom_id res chain seq x y z
N MET A 1 3.90 -0.28 -11.42
CA MET A 1 3.09 -1.28 -10.68
C MET A 1 3.33 -2.64 -11.32
N THR A 2 3.77 -3.64 -10.56
CA THR A 2 3.83 -5.03 -11.03
C THR A 2 2.73 -5.77 -10.29
N THR A 3 1.71 -6.23 -11.01
CA THR A 3 0.68 -7.11 -10.47
C THR A 3 1.11 -8.54 -10.73
N ASN A 4 1.24 -9.36 -9.68
CA ASN A 4 1.17 -10.81 -9.90
C ASN A 4 -0.33 -11.13 -9.99
N ILE A 5 -0.79 -11.43 -11.20
CA ILE A 5 -2.22 -11.60 -11.50
C ILE A 5 -2.63 -13.06 -11.30
N ASP A 6 -1.68 -13.97 -11.06
CA ASP A 6 -1.98 -15.37 -10.79
C ASP A 6 -2.48 -15.49 -9.34
N PRO A 7 -3.77 -15.79 -9.13
CA PRO A 7 -4.32 -15.94 -7.80
C PRO A 7 -3.73 -17.18 -7.12
N ILE A 8 -3.55 -17.11 -5.81
CA ILE A 8 -3.21 -18.27 -4.98
C ILE A 8 -4.48 -18.77 -4.31
N GLU A 9 -4.86 -20.02 -4.57
CA GLU A 9 -5.88 -20.73 -3.79
C GLU A 9 -5.26 -21.21 -2.47
N ASN A 10 -5.85 -20.79 -1.35
CA ASN A 10 -5.40 -21.17 -0.02
C ASN A 10 -6.11 -22.45 0.44
N ALA A 11 -5.48 -23.18 1.38
CA ALA A 11 -6.03 -24.44 1.89
C ALA A 11 -7.35 -24.29 2.66
N ASP A 12 -7.68 -23.07 3.10
CA ASP A 12 -8.93 -22.74 3.78
C ASP A 12 -10.08 -22.37 2.81
N GLY A 13 -9.85 -22.46 1.50
CA GLY A 13 -10.84 -22.15 0.47
C GLY A 13 -10.92 -20.67 0.08
N THR A 14 -10.03 -19.83 0.61
CA THR A 14 -9.91 -18.42 0.19
C THR A 14 -8.98 -18.26 -1.03
N VAL A 15 -9.06 -17.12 -1.70
CA VAL A 15 -8.21 -16.77 -2.84
C VAL A 15 -7.46 -15.47 -2.57
N SER A 16 -6.14 -15.46 -2.77
CA SER A 16 -5.29 -14.28 -2.53
C SER A 16 -4.66 -13.73 -3.80
N PHE A 17 -4.64 -12.40 -3.93
CA PHE A 17 -3.95 -11.64 -4.96
C PHE A 17 -2.83 -10.79 -4.37
N PHE A 18 -1.75 -10.62 -5.13
CA PHE A 18 -0.55 -9.91 -4.67
C PHE A 18 -0.23 -8.71 -5.59
N PHE A 19 -0.24 -7.51 -5.02
CA PHE A 19 0.03 -6.27 -5.73
C PHE A 19 1.34 -5.68 -5.25
N THR A 20 2.35 -5.60 -6.12
CA THR A 20 3.63 -4.95 -5.77
C THR A 20 3.76 -3.59 -6.45
N PHE A 21 3.77 -2.54 -5.65
CA PHE A 21 4.23 -1.22 -6.07
C PHE A 21 5.75 -1.16 -5.92
N LYS A 22 6.42 -0.51 -6.87
CA LYS A 22 7.89 -0.40 -6.91
C LYS A 22 8.26 1.03 -7.23
N GLY A 23 9.38 1.49 -6.69
CA GLY A 23 9.87 2.84 -6.94
C GLY A 23 9.14 3.85 -6.07
N LEU A 24 8.77 5.00 -6.64
CA LEU A 24 8.01 6.05 -5.96
C LEU A 24 6.51 5.80 -6.16
N GLU A 25 5.85 5.19 -5.18
CA GLU A 25 4.39 4.96 -5.26
C GLU A 25 3.64 6.29 -5.13
N GLN A 26 3.95 7.04 -4.07
CA GLN A 26 3.27 8.28 -3.74
C GLN A 26 4.26 9.34 -3.24
N GLN A 27 3.95 10.60 -3.54
CA GLN A 27 4.67 11.75 -3.00
C GLN A 27 3.70 12.88 -2.70
N LEU A 28 3.77 13.40 -1.47
CA LEU A 28 3.08 14.64 -1.09
C LEU A 28 4.08 15.79 -1.11
N LYS A 29 3.74 16.86 -1.81
CA LYS A 29 4.58 18.05 -1.98
C LYS A 29 3.71 19.30 -2.01
N LEU A 30 4.16 20.38 -1.36
CA LEU A 30 3.52 21.68 -1.51
C LEU A 30 3.79 22.28 -2.90
N PRO A 31 2.84 23.02 -3.50
CA PRO A 31 3.11 23.81 -4.70
C PRO A 31 4.32 24.73 -4.47
N ASN A 32 5.36 24.60 -5.30
CA ASN A 32 6.63 25.32 -5.18
C ASN A 32 7.36 25.17 -3.83
N GLY A 33 7.03 24.15 -3.02
CA GLY A 33 7.56 23.95 -1.69
C GLY A 33 8.31 22.62 -1.50
N PRO A 34 8.61 22.25 -0.24
CA PRO A 34 9.30 21.01 0.08
C PRO A 34 8.43 19.77 -0.19
N VAL A 35 9.08 18.62 -0.27
CA VAL A 35 8.42 17.30 -0.21
C VAL A 35 8.05 17.04 1.24
N LEU A 36 6.77 16.81 1.51
CA LEU A 36 6.23 16.54 2.84
C LEU A 36 6.34 15.07 3.20
N ALA A 37 6.10 14.19 2.23
CA ALA A 37 6.23 12.76 2.39
C ALA A 37 6.62 12.09 1.07
N ARG A 38 7.40 11.03 1.18
CA ARG A 38 7.85 10.23 0.05
C ARG A 38 7.66 8.76 0.40
N ASP A 39 6.72 8.14 -0.28
CA ASP A 39 6.45 6.72 -0.17
C ASP A 39 7.23 5.99 -1.26
N VAL A 40 8.38 5.42 -0.88
CA VAL A 40 9.37 4.92 -1.82
C VAL A 40 9.98 3.60 -1.39
N GLY A 41 10.09 2.72 -2.37
CA GLY A 41 10.56 1.36 -2.21
C GLY A 41 9.47 0.35 -2.55
N PRO A 42 9.81 -0.94 -2.65
CA PRO A 42 8.83 -1.95 -2.99
C PRO A 42 7.92 -2.27 -1.80
N ILE A 43 6.61 -2.14 -2.00
CA ILE A 43 5.55 -2.57 -1.08
C ILE A 43 4.63 -3.55 -1.78
N THR A 44 4.29 -4.65 -1.10
CA THR A 44 3.40 -5.71 -1.57
C THR A 44 2.19 -5.81 -0.68
N PHE A 45 1.01 -5.68 -1.29
CA PHE A 45 -0.27 -5.91 -0.64
C PHE A 45 -0.82 -7.30 -0.99
N THR A 46 -1.41 -7.96 -0.01
CA THR A 46 -2.21 -9.18 -0.20
C THR A 46 -3.66 -8.84 0.01
N LEU A 47 -4.48 -9.10 -1.01
CA LEU A 47 -5.93 -9.00 -0.94
C LEU A 47 -6.50 -10.41 -0.97
N THR A 48 -7.30 -10.78 0.02
CA THR A 48 -7.89 -12.12 0.13
C THR A 48 -9.40 -12.04 0.08
N PHE A 49 -9.98 -12.92 -0.72
CA PHE A 49 -11.42 -13.11 -0.87
C PHE A 49 -11.84 -14.48 -0.35
N ASP A 50 -13.04 -14.58 0.22
CA ASP A 50 -13.65 -15.87 0.51
C ASP A 50 -14.29 -16.52 -0.72
N ALA A 51 -14.88 -17.70 -0.53
CA ALA A 51 -15.56 -18.45 -1.58
C ALA A 51 -16.82 -17.76 -2.14
N SER A 52 -17.38 -16.79 -1.41
CA SER A 52 -18.52 -15.97 -1.87
C SER A 52 -18.05 -14.78 -2.73
N GLY A 53 -16.75 -14.52 -2.78
CA GLY A 53 -16.15 -13.36 -3.42
C GLY A 53 -16.11 -12.12 -2.54
N ASP A 54 -16.33 -12.26 -1.22
CA ASP A 54 -16.25 -11.17 -0.27
C ASP A 54 -14.81 -10.94 0.20
N VAL A 55 -14.41 -9.68 0.36
CA VAL A 55 -13.06 -9.34 0.87
C VAL A 55 -12.99 -9.69 2.35
N VAL A 56 -12.06 -10.58 2.72
CA VAL A 56 -11.80 -10.96 4.11
C VAL A 56 -10.54 -10.35 4.68
N SER A 57 -9.55 -9.99 3.84
CA SER A 57 -8.36 -9.28 4.31
C SER A 57 -7.70 -8.43 3.23
N PHE A 58 -7.11 -7.32 3.66
CA PHE A 58 -6.20 -6.50 2.87
C PHE A 58 -5.01 -6.11 3.75
N THR A 59 -3.84 -6.68 3.49
CA THR A 59 -2.67 -6.58 4.37
C THR A 59 -1.40 -6.32 3.59
N ILE A 60 -0.37 -5.82 4.27
CA ILE A 60 0.98 -5.68 3.73
C ILE A 60 1.71 -7.00 3.95
N SER A 61 2.20 -7.64 2.89
CA SER A 61 2.94 -8.91 2.96
C SER A 61 4.43 -8.77 2.65
N GLY A 62 4.87 -7.59 2.22
CA GLY A 62 6.28 -7.29 2.06
C GLY A 62 6.51 -5.81 1.86
N GLU A 63 7.53 -5.26 2.52
CA GLU A 63 7.76 -3.82 2.56
C GLU A 63 9.26 -3.56 2.68
N LYS A 64 9.77 -2.60 1.90
CA LYS A 64 11.16 -2.14 1.99
C LYS A 64 11.26 -0.68 1.62
N GLY A 65 11.91 0.10 2.47
CA GLY A 65 12.04 1.54 2.29
C GLY A 65 11.04 2.28 3.18
N PRO A 66 11.04 3.62 3.15
CA PRO A 66 10.09 4.40 3.93
C PRO A 66 8.71 4.47 3.24
N HIS A 67 7.66 4.08 3.98
CA HIS A 67 6.27 4.14 3.53
C HIS A 67 5.42 5.01 4.49
N PRO A 68 5.77 6.30 4.71
CA PRO A 68 5.15 7.12 5.75
C PRO A 68 3.65 7.39 5.56
N LEU A 69 3.10 7.15 4.36
CA LEU A 69 1.66 7.25 4.11
C LEU A 69 0.91 5.97 4.47
N THR A 70 1.63 4.85 4.56
CA THR A 70 1.11 3.51 4.82
C THR A 70 1.41 3.03 6.25
N ASP A 71 2.56 3.38 6.83
CA ASP A 71 3.08 2.90 8.14
C ASP A 71 2.39 3.53 9.36
N GLY A 72 1.12 3.92 9.23
CA GLY A 72 0.37 4.59 10.29
C GLY A 72 0.67 6.09 10.44
N GLY A 73 1.52 6.65 9.58
CA GLY A 73 1.67 8.11 9.45
C GLY A 73 0.39 8.74 8.91
N GLY A 74 -0.27 8.11 7.93
CA GLY A 74 -1.53 8.58 7.37
C GLY A 74 -1.49 10.00 6.81
N TYR A 75 -2.46 10.35 5.97
CA TYR A 75 -2.50 11.67 5.36
C TYR A 75 -2.63 12.79 6.40
N CYS A 76 -3.39 12.58 7.48
CA CYS A 76 -3.66 13.63 8.46
C CYS A 76 -2.42 14.04 9.27
N ASN A 77 -1.54 13.12 9.69
CA ASN A 77 -0.37 13.51 10.49
C ASN A 77 0.68 14.26 9.66
N ILE A 78 0.63 14.13 8.33
CA ILE A 78 1.52 14.82 7.40
C ILE A 78 0.91 16.13 6.90
N LEU A 79 -0.36 16.10 6.49
CA LEU A 79 -1.04 17.25 5.90
C LEU A 79 -1.42 18.30 6.94
N VAL A 80 -1.98 17.91 8.11
CA VAL A 80 -2.47 18.89 9.09
C VAL A 80 -1.36 19.82 9.58
N PRO A 81 -0.15 19.34 9.96
CA PRO A 81 0.96 20.23 10.32
C PRO A 81 1.50 21.07 9.16
N ALA A 82 1.19 20.71 7.91
CA ALA A 82 1.65 21.45 6.73
C ALA A 82 0.64 22.51 6.24
N LEU A 83 -0.56 22.56 6.83
CA LEU A 83 -1.60 23.56 6.52
C LEU A 83 -1.47 24.85 7.35
N SER A 84 -0.57 24.87 8.34
CA SER A 84 -0.32 26.02 9.21
C SER A 84 0.66 27.01 8.61
#